data_AF-A0A2N1TAM3-F1
#
_entry.id   AF-A0A2N1TAM3-F1
#
_cell.length_a   1.000
_cell.length_b   1.000
_cell.length_c   1.000
_cell.angle_alpha   90.00
_cell.angle_beta   90.00
_cell.angle_gamma   90.00
#
_symmetry.space_group_name_H-M   'P 1'
#
loop_
_entity.id
_entity.type
_entity.pdbx_description
1 polymer ?
#
loop_
_entity_poly.entity_id
_entity_poly.type
_entity_poly.pdbx_seq_one_letter_code
_entity_poly.pdbx_strand_id
1 'polypeptide(L)'
;MSSGGNGVSPVKRKIIITCEHGGNHIPRAYRRFFKESVTLLGSHRGYDAGALGLARRLVSEIEAELYLSSVSRLLVDLNRSPGSRNLFSHITRGMDLVTKKKILNDYYFPYRNGVESVVAHAVKKNMQVLHVSVHSFTPVLDGSERTADVGLLYDPSRTGEKNFCARWRDEILSQCPDLVVRSNYPYRGTTDGMTSYLRKKHDGDLYRGIELEMNQKHLVNASRFNNDVTRGVVRSLCSVLCGARR
;
A
#
# COMPACT_ATOMS: atom_id res chain seq x y z
N MET A 1 -12.94 -49.53 -14.49
CA MET A 1 -13.14 -48.11 -14.90
C MET A 1 -12.93 -47.26 -13.65
N SER A 2 -11.75 -46.67 -13.48
CA SER A 2 -11.46 -45.80 -12.34
C SER A 2 -11.38 -44.37 -12.87
N SER A 3 -12.43 -43.59 -12.62
CA SER A 3 -12.51 -42.16 -12.94
C SER A 3 -11.64 -41.40 -11.94
N GLY A 4 -10.39 -41.12 -12.32
CA GLY A 4 -9.49 -40.25 -11.59
C GLY A 4 -10.04 -38.82 -11.57
N GLY A 5 -10.54 -38.39 -10.41
CA GLY A 5 -10.90 -37.01 -10.17
C GLY A 5 -9.67 -36.12 -10.30
N ASN A 6 -9.70 -35.19 -11.26
CA ASN A 6 -8.75 -34.08 -11.36
C ASN A 6 -8.94 -33.16 -10.14
N GLY A 7 -8.33 -33.52 -9.02
CA GLY A 7 -8.17 -32.63 -7.88
C GLY A 7 -7.21 -31.51 -8.28
N VAL A 8 -7.73 -30.33 -8.57
CA VAL A 8 -6.92 -29.13 -8.76
C VAL A 8 -6.20 -28.86 -7.43
N SER A 9 -4.88 -29.06 -7.41
CA SER A 9 -4.04 -28.70 -6.25
C SER A 9 -4.31 -27.25 -5.84
N PRO A 10 -4.43 -26.94 -4.53
CA PRO A 10 -4.74 -25.59 -4.09
C PRO A 10 -3.69 -24.61 -4.62
N VAL A 11 -4.16 -23.50 -5.18
CA VAL A 11 -3.28 -22.46 -5.71
C VAL A 11 -2.43 -21.91 -4.57
N LYS A 12 -1.11 -22.14 -4.62
CA LYS A 12 -0.18 -21.53 -3.66
C LYS A 12 -0.17 -20.02 -3.84
N ARG A 13 -0.43 -19.28 -2.76
CA ARG A 13 -0.45 -17.82 -2.75
C ARG A 13 0.65 -17.27 -1.83
N LYS A 14 1.25 -16.17 -2.26
CA LYS A 14 2.12 -15.30 -1.45
C LYS A 14 1.37 -14.01 -1.19
N ILE A 15 1.28 -13.58 0.08
CA ILE A 15 0.69 -12.30 0.45
C ILE A 15 1.80 -11.40 0.98
N ILE A 16 1.86 -10.18 0.44
CA ILE A 16 2.82 -9.15 0.83
C ILE A 16 2.04 -7.88 1.14
N ILE A 17 2.34 -7.29 2.28
CA ILE A 17 1.86 -5.97 2.68
C ILE A 17 3.04 -4.99 2.59
N THR A 18 2.84 -3.86 1.91
CA THR A 18 3.83 -2.78 1.90
C THR A 18 3.27 -1.52 2.55
N CYS A 19 4.15 -0.66 3.07
CA CYS A 19 3.80 0.66 3.59
C CYS A 19 4.98 1.62 3.36
N GLU A 20 4.98 2.26 2.20
CA GLU A 20 6.04 3.15 1.69
C GLU A 20 6.13 4.44 2.51
N HIS A 21 5.00 4.90 3.03
CA HIS A 21 4.84 6.21 3.69
C HIS A 21 4.50 6.07 5.17
N GLY A 22 4.96 5.00 5.82
CA GLY A 22 4.59 4.64 7.18
C GLY A 22 5.13 5.56 8.29
N GLY A 23 6.06 6.47 7.98
CA GLY A 23 6.59 7.41 8.96
C GLY A 23 7.19 8.66 8.34
N ASN A 24 7.44 9.65 9.19
CA ASN A 24 8.00 10.96 8.82
C ASN A 24 9.41 11.18 9.38
N HIS A 25 10.13 10.12 9.73
CA HIS A 25 11.48 10.24 10.27
C HIS A 25 12.45 10.78 9.23
N ILE A 26 13.32 11.71 9.65
CA ILE A 26 14.48 12.13 8.86
C ILE A 26 15.76 11.60 9.53
N PRO A 27 16.56 10.77 8.83
CA PRO A 27 17.82 10.26 9.34
C PRO A 27 18.75 11.41 9.77
N ARG A 28 19.54 11.18 10.83
CA ARG A 28 20.37 12.22 11.49
C ARG A 28 21.21 13.04 10.50
N ALA A 29 21.80 12.38 9.50
CA ALA A 29 22.65 13.02 8.48
C ALA A 29 21.92 14.11 7.67
N TYR A 30 20.60 14.05 7.54
CA TYR A 30 19.81 14.96 6.71
C TYR A 30 18.95 15.94 7.51
N ARG A 31 18.82 15.78 8.84
CA ARG A 31 17.92 16.60 9.68
C ARG A 31 18.13 18.10 9.53
N ARG A 32 19.38 18.54 9.31
CA ARG A 32 19.71 19.97 9.13
C ARG A 32 18.95 20.62 7.97
N PHE A 33 18.61 19.85 6.93
CA PHE A 33 17.89 20.34 5.76
C PHE A 33 16.38 20.46 5.97
N PHE A 34 15.85 19.93 7.08
CA PHE A 34 14.41 19.88 7.37
C PHE A 34 14.00 20.76 8.56
N LYS A 35 14.91 21.59 9.09
CA LYS A 35 14.65 22.44 10.27
C LYS A 35 13.44 23.36 10.07
N GLU A 36 13.28 23.90 8.87
CA GLU A 36 12.17 24.80 8.50
C GLU A 36 10.92 24.04 8.01
N SER A 37 10.96 22.70 7.97
CA SER A 37 9.92 21.86 7.40
C SER A 37 9.31 20.89 8.43
N VAL A 38 9.47 21.16 9.73
CA VAL A 38 8.95 20.30 10.81
C VAL A 38 7.42 20.15 10.71
N THR A 39 6.69 21.24 10.49
CA THR A 39 5.23 21.20 10.28
C THR A 39 4.86 20.37 9.05
N LEU A 40 5.64 20.49 7.97
CA LEU A 40 5.41 19.74 6.75
C LEU A 40 5.64 18.23 6.97
N LEU A 41 6.69 17.85 7.70
CA LEU A 41 6.97 16.48 8.11
C LEU A 41 5.83 15.89 8.95
N GLY A 42 5.22 16.68 9.83
CA GLY A 42 4.06 16.29 10.64
C GLY A 42 2.74 16.20 9.88
N SER A 43 2.70 16.58 8.61
CA SER A 43 1.48 16.61 7.79
C SER A 43 1.38 15.41 6.84
N HIS A 44 0.25 15.29 6.13
CA HIS A 44 0.04 14.32 5.05
C HIS A 44 1.07 14.40 3.90
N ARG A 45 1.84 15.50 3.81
CA ARG A 45 2.93 15.63 2.84
C ARG A 45 4.20 14.88 3.29
N GLY A 46 4.37 14.70 4.60
CA GLY A 46 5.50 14.02 5.22
C GLY A 46 5.36 12.51 5.24
N TYR A 47 4.15 12.02 5.47
CA TYR A 47 3.83 10.60 5.65
C TYR A 47 2.31 10.36 5.64
N ASP A 48 1.93 9.08 5.65
CA ASP A 48 0.55 8.63 5.67
C ASP A 48 0.14 8.30 7.12
N ALA A 49 -0.53 9.23 7.78
CA ALA A 49 -0.87 9.11 9.20
C ALA A 49 -1.74 7.88 9.49
N GLY A 50 -1.23 6.99 10.34
CA GLY A 50 -1.91 5.75 10.76
C GLY A 50 -1.80 4.57 9.79
N ALA A 51 -1.30 4.77 8.56
CA ALA A 51 -1.15 3.68 7.58
C ALA A 51 -0.25 2.54 8.08
N LEU A 52 0.86 2.86 8.76
CA LEU A 52 1.74 1.85 9.37
C LEU A 52 1.03 1.01 10.43
N GLY A 53 0.16 1.62 11.24
CA GLY A 53 -0.64 0.91 12.25
C GLY A 53 -1.63 -0.06 11.59
N LEU A 54 -2.30 0.38 10.52
CA LEU A 54 -3.18 -0.45 9.72
C LEU A 54 -2.43 -1.62 9.07
N ALA A 55 -1.26 -1.36 8.46
CA ALA A 55 -0.43 -2.38 7.83
C ALA A 55 0.01 -3.48 8.82
N ARG A 56 0.41 -3.08 10.05
CA ARG A 56 0.75 -4.04 11.11
C ARG A 56 -0.43 -4.90 11.53
N ARG A 57 -1.64 -4.32 11.62
CA ARG A 57 -2.87 -5.08 11.93
C ARG A 57 -3.25 -6.07 10.83
N LEU A 58 -3.07 -5.70 9.56
CA LEU A 58 -3.30 -6.64 8.45
C LEU A 58 -2.37 -7.85 8.55
N VAL A 59 -1.09 -7.61 8.81
CA VAL A 59 -0.08 -8.67 8.89
C VAL A 59 -0.33 -9.63 10.05
N SER A 60 -0.77 -9.13 11.20
CA SER A 60 -1.08 -9.97 12.36
C SER A 60 -2.27 -10.92 12.12
N GLU A 61 -3.14 -10.63 11.16
CA GLU A 61 -4.37 -11.40 10.91
C GLU A 61 -4.32 -12.28 9.65
N ILE A 62 -3.34 -12.05 8.75
CA ILE A 62 -3.35 -12.60 7.37
C ILE A 62 -2.12 -13.47 7.05
N GLU A 63 -1.21 -13.69 7.99
CA GLU A 63 0.06 -14.40 7.76
C GLU A 63 0.80 -13.87 6.51
N ALA A 64 0.97 -12.55 6.45
CA ALA A 64 1.63 -11.87 5.33
C ALA A 64 3.04 -11.40 5.70
N GLU A 65 3.90 -11.21 4.70
CA GLU A 65 5.17 -10.50 4.91
C GLU A 65 4.97 -8.99 4.85
N LEU A 66 5.64 -8.25 5.73
CA LEU A 66 5.54 -6.80 5.83
C LEU A 66 6.83 -6.12 5.39
N TYR A 67 6.73 -5.18 4.45
CA TYR A 67 7.79 -4.25 4.09
C TYR A 67 7.32 -2.84 4.39
N LEU A 68 8.09 -2.07 5.16
CA LEU A 68 7.68 -0.74 5.58
C LEU A 68 8.85 0.22 5.61
N SER A 69 8.55 1.51 5.50
CA SER A 69 9.50 2.59 5.76
C SER A 69 8.98 3.50 6.86
N SER A 70 9.86 3.87 7.78
CA SER A 70 9.63 4.95 8.74
C SER A 70 10.19 6.29 8.27
N VAL A 71 10.96 6.30 7.17
CA VAL A 71 11.57 7.50 6.59
C VAL A 71 10.53 8.29 5.82
N SER A 72 10.50 9.61 6.02
CA SER A 72 9.58 10.50 5.32
C SER A 72 9.78 10.43 3.81
N ARG A 73 8.66 10.40 3.08
CA ARG A 73 8.64 10.56 1.62
C ARG A 73 9.23 11.90 1.15
N LEU A 74 9.34 12.88 2.05
CA LEU A 74 10.00 14.15 1.74
C LEU A 74 11.52 14.01 1.61
N LEU A 75 12.14 12.97 2.20
CA LEU A 75 13.53 12.66 1.91
C LEU A 75 13.65 12.06 0.50
N VAL A 76 12.95 10.94 0.29
CA VAL A 76 12.82 10.23 -0.98
C VAL A 76 11.50 9.46 -0.98
N ASP A 77 10.72 9.56 -2.05
CA ASP A 77 9.44 8.86 -2.17
C ASP A 77 9.65 7.45 -2.75
N LEU A 78 9.53 6.45 -1.88
CA LEU A 78 9.69 5.03 -2.25
C LEU A 78 8.61 4.57 -3.25
N ASN A 79 7.46 5.25 -3.28
CA ASN A 79 6.34 4.99 -4.18
C ASN A 79 6.44 5.78 -5.50
N ARG A 80 7.63 6.18 -5.93
CA ARG A 80 7.88 6.84 -7.23
C ARG A 80 9.05 6.21 -7.96
N SER A 81 8.99 6.18 -9.29
CA SER A 81 10.07 5.70 -10.14
C SER A 81 11.32 6.59 -10.09
N PRO A 82 12.53 6.08 -10.41
CA PRO A 82 13.77 6.87 -10.36
C PRO A 82 13.78 8.13 -11.24
N GLY A 83 13.03 8.11 -12.36
CA GLY A 83 12.89 9.26 -13.26
C GLY A 83 11.78 10.25 -12.86
N SER A 84 11.03 9.97 -11.80
CA SER A 84 9.90 10.79 -11.38
C SER A 84 10.37 12.13 -10.83
N ARG A 85 9.76 13.24 -11.29
CA ARG A 85 9.98 14.57 -10.70
C ARG A 85 9.60 14.64 -9.22
N ASN A 86 8.76 13.70 -8.76
CA ASN A 86 8.28 13.60 -7.39
C ASN A 86 9.09 12.61 -6.53
N LEU A 87 10.16 11.99 -7.07
CA LEU A 87 11.04 11.11 -6.29
C LEU A 87 11.69 11.86 -5.12
N PHE A 88 12.19 13.06 -5.40
CA PHE A 88 12.73 13.98 -4.39
C PHE A 88 11.77 15.16 -4.21
N SER A 89 11.51 15.52 -2.96
CA SER A 89 10.69 16.68 -2.61
C SER A 89 11.41 17.99 -2.97
N HIS A 90 10.71 19.13 -2.84
CA HIS A 90 11.35 20.43 -3.02
C HIS A 90 12.53 20.69 -2.06
N ILE A 91 12.55 20.01 -0.90
CA ILE A 91 13.62 20.12 0.10
C ILE A 91 14.88 19.38 -0.38
N THR A 92 14.72 18.17 -0.94
CA THR A 92 15.85 17.30 -1.29
C THR A 92 16.27 17.40 -2.75
N ARG A 93 15.40 17.91 -3.63
CA ARG A 93 15.69 18.06 -5.06
C ARG A 93 16.87 19.00 -5.33
N GLY A 94 17.18 19.95 -4.45
CA GLY A 94 18.34 20.84 -4.56
C GLY A 94 19.68 20.22 -4.14
N MET A 95 19.69 19.04 -3.52
CA MET A 95 20.93 18.42 -3.05
C MET A 95 21.84 17.96 -4.19
N ASP A 96 23.15 17.91 -3.91
CA ASP A 96 24.15 17.42 -4.85
C ASP A 96 23.93 15.93 -5.21
N LEU A 97 24.51 15.51 -6.33
CA LEU A 97 24.33 14.16 -6.85
C LEU A 97 24.91 13.08 -5.94
N VAL A 98 25.98 13.35 -5.19
CA VAL A 98 26.59 12.38 -4.27
C VAL A 98 25.65 12.12 -3.10
N THR A 99 25.10 13.19 -2.51
CA THR A 99 24.10 13.11 -1.44
C THR A 99 22.85 12.36 -1.89
N LYS A 100 22.32 12.66 -3.08
CA LYS A 100 21.15 11.96 -3.64
C LYS A 100 21.43 10.48 -3.89
N LYS A 101 22.58 10.14 -4.48
CA LYS A 101 22.98 8.73 -4.66
C LYS A 101 23.05 7.98 -3.33
N LYS A 102 23.59 8.62 -2.28
CA LYS A 102 23.59 8.06 -0.93
C LYS A 102 22.19 7.82 -0.39
N ILE A 103 21.28 8.79 -0.53
CA ILE A 103 19.86 8.62 -0.13
C ILE A 103 19.23 7.44 -0.88
N LEU A 104 19.47 7.31 -2.18
CA LEU A 104 18.93 6.21 -2.97
C LEU A 104 19.46 4.85 -2.52
N ASN A 105 20.78 4.75 -2.30
CA ASN A 105 21.44 3.52 -1.88
C ASN A 105 21.04 3.10 -0.47
N ASP A 106 20.84 4.05 0.45
CA ASP A 106 20.57 3.76 1.86
C ASP A 106 19.08 3.50 2.12
N TYR A 107 18.16 4.08 1.34
CA TYR A 107 16.71 4.02 1.63
C TYR A 107 15.84 3.55 0.46
N TYR A 108 16.14 3.98 -0.77
CA TYR A 108 15.26 3.71 -1.91
C TYR A 108 15.44 2.30 -2.47
N PHE A 109 16.67 1.95 -2.88
CA PHE A 109 16.97 0.67 -3.49
C PHE A 109 16.77 -0.51 -2.52
N PRO A 110 17.20 -0.45 -1.24
CA PRO A 110 16.97 -1.55 -0.31
C PRO A 110 15.48 -1.90 -0.17
N TYR A 111 14.61 -0.88 -0.07
CA TYR A 111 13.17 -1.08 0.01
C TYR A 111 12.61 -1.70 -1.27
N ARG A 112 12.81 -1.05 -2.42
CA ARG A 112 12.20 -1.49 -3.68
C ARG A 112 12.73 -2.84 -4.15
N ASN A 113 14.05 -3.07 -4.01
CA ASN A 113 14.67 -4.33 -4.39
C ASN A 113 14.23 -5.46 -3.46
N GLY A 114 14.04 -5.19 -2.17
CA GLY A 114 13.52 -6.17 -1.21
C GLY A 114 12.12 -6.67 -1.60
N VAL A 115 11.20 -5.73 -1.86
CA VAL A 115 9.83 -6.05 -2.30
C VAL A 115 9.84 -6.73 -3.67
N GLU A 116 10.63 -6.24 -4.63
CA GLU A 116 10.74 -6.87 -5.94
C GLU A 116 11.27 -8.31 -5.85
N SER A 117 12.29 -8.55 -5.04
CA SER A 117 12.92 -9.87 -4.90
C SER A 117 11.93 -10.91 -4.39
N VAL A 118 11.13 -10.58 -3.37
CA VAL A 118 10.14 -11.52 -2.83
C VAL A 118 9.04 -11.82 -3.84
N VAL A 119 8.57 -10.82 -4.59
CA VAL A 119 7.56 -11.00 -5.64
C VAL A 119 8.11 -11.90 -6.75
N ALA A 120 9.29 -11.57 -7.26
CA ALA A 120 9.95 -12.33 -8.32
C ALA A 120 10.20 -13.79 -7.91
N HIS A 121 10.63 -14.03 -6.66
CA HIS A 121 10.85 -15.37 -6.14
C HIS A 121 9.56 -16.19 -6.05
N ALA A 122 8.47 -15.59 -5.56
CA ALA A 122 7.17 -16.25 -5.48
C ALA A 122 6.62 -16.58 -6.89
N VAL A 123 6.70 -15.62 -7.82
CA VAL A 123 6.29 -15.81 -9.23
C VAL A 123 7.12 -16.92 -9.89
N LYS A 124 8.45 -16.97 -9.67
CA LYS A 124 9.32 -18.05 -10.19
C LYS A 124 8.93 -19.44 -9.67
N LYS A 125 8.31 -19.52 -8.49
CA LYS A 125 7.76 -20.74 -7.90
C LYS A 125 6.31 -21.02 -8.32
N ASN A 126 5.81 -20.32 -9.34
CA ASN A 126 4.44 -20.41 -9.82
C ASN A 126 3.37 -20.14 -8.74
N MET A 127 3.70 -19.29 -7.76
CA MET A 127 2.76 -18.83 -6.75
C MET A 127 2.06 -17.57 -7.23
N GLN A 128 0.76 -17.46 -6.95
CA GLN A 128 0.06 -16.20 -7.13
C GLN A 128 0.48 -15.22 -6.03
N VAL A 129 0.82 -13.99 -6.40
CA VAL A 129 1.17 -12.93 -5.46
C VAL A 129 0.00 -11.97 -5.33
N LEU A 130 -0.49 -11.80 -4.10
CA LEU A 130 -1.32 -10.67 -3.71
C LEU A 130 -0.45 -9.67 -2.96
N HIS A 131 -0.28 -8.50 -3.55
CA HIS A 131 0.44 -7.39 -2.96
C HIS A 131 -0.55 -6.28 -2.59
N VAL A 132 -0.65 -5.95 -1.30
CA VAL A 132 -1.46 -4.85 -0.79
C VAL A 132 -0.54 -3.74 -0.26
N SER A 133 -0.52 -2.61 -0.96
CA SER A 133 0.20 -1.40 -0.58
C SER A 133 -0.71 -0.54 0.31
N VAL A 134 -0.33 -0.32 1.55
CA VAL A 134 -1.19 0.35 2.55
C VAL A 134 -0.82 1.81 2.66
N HIS A 135 -1.81 2.66 2.36
CA HIS A 135 -1.73 4.10 2.36
C HIS A 135 -2.87 4.72 3.17
N SER A 136 -2.74 6.01 3.43
CA SER A 136 -3.86 6.80 3.96
C SER A 136 -3.86 8.19 3.35
N PHE A 137 -5.04 8.77 3.28
CA PHE A 137 -5.23 10.08 2.67
C PHE A 137 -5.89 11.07 3.63
N THR A 138 -5.44 12.33 3.57
CA THR A 138 -6.05 13.43 4.35
C THR A 138 -7.52 13.61 3.97
N PRO A 139 -8.44 13.81 4.94
CA PRO A 139 -9.86 14.01 4.67
C PRO A 139 -10.15 15.27 3.84
N VAL A 140 -9.33 16.31 3.98
CA VAL A 140 -9.43 17.55 3.20
C VAL A 140 -8.11 17.78 2.48
N LEU A 141 -8.17 18.02 1.16
CA LEU A 141 -7.03 18.43 0.35
C LEU A 141 -7.37 19.73 -0.36
N ASP A 142 -6.53 20.76 -0.18
CA ASP A 142 -6.69 22.07 -0.83
C ASP A 142 -8.11 22.66 -0.68
N GLY A 143 -8.68 22.52 0.52
CA GLY A 143 -10.03 22.99 0.86
C GLY A 143 -11.17 22.08 0.41
N SER A 144 -10.90 21.02 -0.36
CA SER A 144 -11.91 20.08 -0.86
C SER A 144 -11.98 18.83 0.01
N GLU A 145 -13.19 18.47 0.46
CA GLU A 145 -13.44 17.24 1.21
C GLU A 145 -13.34 16.01 0.32
N ARG A 146 -12.71 14.96 0.84
CA ARG A 146 -12.67 13.63 0.25
C ARG A 146 -13.72 12.73 0.88
N THR A 147 -14.70 12.35 0.07
CA THR A 147 -15.95 11.73 0.54
C THR A 147 -15.89 10.23 0.77
N ALA A 148 -14.80 9.56 0.39
CA ALA A 148 -14.64 8.14 0.68
C ALA A 148 -14.02 7.91 2.07
N ASP A 149 -14.38 6.78 2.66
CA ASP A 149 -13.74 6.24 3.85
C ASP A 149 -12.61 5.27 3.49
N VAL A 150 -12.83 4.47 2.43
CA VAL A 150 -11.87 3.48 1.92
C VAL A 150 -11.77 3.59 0.39
N GLY A 151 -10.55 3.62 -0.11
CA GLY A 151 -10.20 3.50 -1.51
C GLY A 151 -9.56 2.14 -1.80
N LEU A 152 -10.08 1.42 -2.79
CA LEU A 152 -9.43 0.22 -3.34
C LEU A 152 -8.90 0.56 -4.74
N LEU A 153 -7.59 0.71 -4.83
CA LEU A 153 -6.90 1.21 -6.01
C LEU A 153 -6.24 0.05 -6.76
N TYR A 154 -6.56 -0.09 -8.04
CA TYR A 154 -6.10 -1.18 -8.89
C TYR A 154 -6.07 -0.76 -10.36
N ASP A 155 -5.44 -1.57 -11.21
CA ASP A 155 -5.50 -1.37 -12.66
C ASP A 155 -6.80 -1.96 -13.23
N PRO A 156 -7.73 -1.15 -13.78
CA PRO A 156 -8.99 -1.65 -14.32
C PRO A 156 -8.85 -2.61 -15.50
N SER A 157 -7.70 -2.57 -16.20
CA SER A 157 -7.40 -3.51 -17.30
C SER A 157 -7.05 -4.91 -16.80
N ARG A 158 -6.73 -5.07 -15.50
CA ARG A 158 -6.43 -6.36 -14.87
C ARG A 158 -7.68 -6.95 -14.21
N THR A 159 -8.37 -7.82 -14.94
CA THR A 159 -9.60 -8.49 -14.47
C THR A 159 -9.45 -9.15 -13.10
N GLY A 160 -8.28 -9.75 -12.82
CA GLY A 160 -7.98 -10.35 -11.52
C GLY A 160 -7.99 -9.36 -10.35
N GLU A 161 -7.44 -8.15 -10.54
CA GLU A 161 -7.45 -7.09 -9.52
C GLU A 161 -8.86 -6.50 -9.36
N LYS A 162 -9.55 -6.24 -10.48
CA LYS A 162 -10.93 -5.75 -10.49
C LYS A 162 -11.87 -6.66 -9.72
N ASN A 163 -11.84 -7.96 -10.00
CA ASN A 163 -12.70 -8.93 -9.33
C ASN A 163 -12.35 -9.10 -7.86
N PHE A 164 -11.06 -9.03 -7.51
CA PHE A 164 -10.65 -9.07 -6.10
C PHE A 164 -11.16 -7.84 -5.34
N CYS A 165 -10.97 -6.63 -5.87
CA CYS A 165 -11.41 -5.40 -5.23
C CYS A 165 -12.94 -5.32 -5.11
N ALA A 166 -13.69 -5.84 -6.09
CA ALA A 166 -15.15 -5.93 -6.00
C ALA A 166 -15.57 -6.80 -4.81
N ARG A 167 -15.02 -8.02 -4.67
CA ARG A 167 -15.32 -8.88 -3.50
C ARG A 167 -14.89 -8.26 -2.19
N TRP A 168 -13.73 -7.60 -2.16
CA TRP A 168 -13.24 -6.97 -0.94
C TRP A 168 -14.11 -5.78 -0.53
N ARG A 169 -14.53 -4.94 -1.47
CA ARG A 169 -15.52 -3.90 -1.22
C ARG A 169 -16.81 -4.48 -0.61
N ASP A 170 -17.36 -5.53 -1.21
CA ASP A 170 -18.62 -6.11 -0.76
C ASP A 170 -18.49 -6.67 0.67
N GLU A 171 -17.34 -7.28 1.00
CA GLU A 171 -17.08 -7.75 2.35
C GLU A 171 -16.83 -6.59 3.35
N ILE A 172 -16.15 -5.50 2.95
CA ILE A 172 -16.01 -4.30 3.80
C ILE A 172 -17.42 -3.78 4.14
N LEU A 173 -18.30 -3.65 3.16
CA LEU A 173 -19.67 -3.17 3.37
C LEU A 173 -20.51 -4.15 4.18
N SER A 174 -20.26 -5.46 4.10
CA SER A 174 -20.91 -6.45 4.97
C SER A 174 -20.51 -6.31 6.43
N GLN A 175 -19.27 -5.88 6.72
CA GLN A 175 -18.75 -5.71 8.09
C GLN A 175 -19.01 -4.30 8.64
N CYS A 176 -19.03 -3.29 7.75
CA CYS A 176 -19.19 -1.89 8.07
C CYS A 176 -20.10 -1.21 7.03
N PRO A 177 -21.44 -1.37 7.14
CA PRO A 177 -22.40 -0.90 6.15
C PRO A 177 -22.42 0.61 5.92
N ASP A 178 -22.01 1.39 6.94
CA ASP A 178 -22.03 2.85 6.89
C ASP A 178 -20.82 3.46 6.18
N LEU A 179 -19.85 2.65 5.73
CA LEU A 179 -18.65 3.15 5.06
C LEU A 179 -18.89 3.42 3.57
N VAL A 180 -18.34 4.53 3.10
CA VAL A 180 -18.23 4.85 1.68
C VAL A 180 -16.94 4.23 1.12
N VAL A 181 -17.06 3.09 0.45
CA VAL A 181 -15.95 2.41 -0.22
C VAL A 181 -15.96 2.70 -1.71
N ARG A 182 -14.84 3.19 -2.26
CA ARG A 182 -14.74 3.56 -3.68
C ARG A 182 -13.57 2.85 -4.37
N SER A 183 -13.80 2.38 -5.59
CA SER A 183 -12.72 1.93 -6.47
C SER A 183 -11.98 3.14 -7.04
N ASN A 184 -10.65 3.09 -7.05
CA ASN A 184 -9.80 4.09 -7.70
C ASN A 184 -10.12 5.54 -7.29
N TYR A 185 -10.24 5.75 -5.98
CA TYR A 185 -10.41 7.04 -5.34
C TYR A 185 -9.60 7.08 -4.04
N PRO A 186 -8.89 8.17 -3.71
CA PRO A 186 -8.84 9.45 -4.43
C PRO A 186 -7.88 9.46 -5.63
N TYR A 187 -7.18 8.36 -5.90
CA TYR A 187 -6.25 8.22 -7.03
C TYR A 187 -6.63 7.05 -7.93
N ARG A 188 -6.09 7.03 -9.15
CA ARG A 188 -6.52 6.12 -10.23
C ARG A 188 -6.11 4.65 -10.08
N GLY A 189 -5.24 4.33 -9.11
CA GLY A 189 -4.63 2.99 -8.95
C GLY A 189 -3.64 2.56 -10.05
N THR A 190 -3.51 3.35 -11.13
CA THR A 190 -2.53 3.17 -12.22
C THR A 190 -1.40 4.20 -12.21
N THR A 191 -1.38 5.07 -11.19
CA THR A 191 -0.33 6.08 -11.02
C THR A 191 1.05 5.44 -10.78
N ASP A 192 2.11 6.19 -11.07
CA ASP A 192 3.49 5.75 -10.79
C ASP A 192 3.64 5.38 -9.31
N GLY A 193 4.00 4.13 -9.04
CA GLY A 193 3.95 3.51 -7.72
C GLY A 193 4.62 2.14 -7.70
N MET A 194 4.67 1.50 -6.53
CA MET A 194 5.25 0.18 -6.36
C MET A 194 4.38 -0.89 -7.03
N THR A 195 3.05 -0.77 -6.90
CA THR A 195 2.09 -1.67 -7.55
C THR A 195 2.21 -1.61 -9.07
N SER A 196 2.14 -0.41 -9.67
CA SER A 196 2.22 -0.19 -11.11
C SER A 196 3.59 -0.55 -11.69
N TYR A 197 4.67 -0.36 -10.94
CA TYR A 197 6.00 -0.85 -11.31
C TYR A 197 6.05 -2.37 -11.43
N LEU A 198 5.54 -3.10 -10.44
CA LEU A 198 5.54 -4.57 -10.45
C LEU A 198 4.57 -5.16 -11.48
N ARG A 199 3.44 -4.48 -11.77
CA ARG A 199 2.53 -4.88 -12.87
C ARG A 199 3.24 -4.92 -14.22
N LYS A 200 4.24 -4.06 -14.46
CA LYS A 200 5.03 -4.07 -15.70
C LYS A 200 5.99 -5.26 -15.81
N LYS A 201 6.27 -5.93 -14.69
CA LYS A 201 7.25 -7.03 -14.60
C LYS A 201 6.62 -8.41 -14.56
N HIS A 202 5.34 -8.50 -14.19
CA HIS A 202 4.68 -9.77 -13.91
C HIS A 202 3.29 -9.82 -14.52
N ASP A 203 2.94 -11.00 -15.02
CA ASP A 203 1.61 -11.28 -15.59
C ASP A 203 0.49 -11.07 -14.56
N GLY A 204 -0.71 -10.71 -15.03
CA GLY A 204 -1.89 -10.47 -14.19
C GLY A 204 -2.43 -11.71 -13.48
N ASP A 205 -2.13 -12.91 -13.98
CA ASP A 205 -2.52 -14.18 -13.37
C ASP A 205 -1.62 -14.56 -12.20
N LEU A 206 -0.37 -14.09 -12.20
CA LEU A 206 0.62 -14.37 -11.16
C LEU A 206 0.82 -13.20 -10.18
N TYR A 207 0.50 -11.96 -10.56
CA TYR A 207 0.67 -10.80 -9.69
C TYR A 207 -0.52 -9.86 -9.72
N ARG A 208 -1.09 -9.62 -8.54
CA ARG A 208 -2.14 -8.62 -8.29
C ARG A 208 -1.62 -7.59 -7.30
N GLY A 209 -1.50 -6.35 -7.75
CA GLY A 209 -1.16 -5.21 -6.91
C GLY A 209 -2.42 -4.41 -6.58
N ILE A 210 -2.66 -4.13 -5.30
CA ILE A 210 -3.79 -3.33 -4.85
C ILE A 210 -3.24 -2.29 -3.87
N GLU A 211 -3.66 -1.03 -4.00
CA GLU A 211 -3.39 -0.03 -2.97
C GLU A 211 -4.66 0.12 -2.11
N LEU A 212 -4.51 -0.07 -0.80
CA LEU A 212 -5.55 0.21 0.20
C LEU A 212 -5.32 1.63 0.70
N GLU A 213 -6.27 2.51 0.40
CA GLU A 213 -6.27 3.91 0.81
C GLU A 213 -7.30 4.12 1.91
N MET A 214 -6.87 4.41 3.14
CA MET A 214 -7.79 4.67 4.25
C MET A 214 -7.89 6.17 4.53
N ASN A 215 -9.09 6.70 4.72
CA ASN A 215 -9.24 8.10 5.14
C ASN A 215 -8.68 8.28 6.56
N GLN A 216 -7.78 9.25 6.74
CA GLN A 216 -7.09 9.50 8.01
C GLN A 216 -8.05 9.82 9.17
N LYS A 217 -9.28 10.27 8.90
CA LYS A 217 -10.31 10.49 9.94
C LYS A 217 -10.61 9.22 10.75
N HIS A 218 -10.42 8.04 10.16
CA HIS A 218 -10.61 6.73 10.79
C HIS A 218 -9.36 6.18 11.47
N LEU A 219 -8.20 6.81 11.30
CA LEU A 219 -6.91 6.27 11.76
C LEU A 219 -6.20 7.13 12.81
N VAL A 220 -6.39 8.44 12.78
CA VAL A 220 -5.60 9.38 13.62
C VAL A 220 -6.21 9.54 15.02
N ASN A 221 -7.52 9.42 15.16
CA ASN A 221 -8.20 9.51 16.45
C ASN A 221 -8.54 8.12 17.00
N ALA A 222 -8.12 7.83 18.23
CA ALA A 222 -8.44 6.58 18.91
C ALA A 222 -9.87 6.64 19.46
N SER A 223 -10.86 6.34 18.62
CA SER A 223 -12.25 6.14 19.05
C SER A 223 -12.64 4.67 18.91
N ARG A 224 -13.66 4.22 19.66
CA ARG A 224 -14.22 2.88 19.51
C ARG A 224 -14.68 2.63 18.06
N PHE A 225 -15.39 3.61 17.48
CA PHE A 225 -15.83 3.58 16.10
C PHE A 225 -14.65 3.38 15.12
N ASN A 226 -13.59 4.17 15.24
CA ASN A 226 -12.40 4.06 14.38
C ASN A 226 -11.69 2.71 14.51
N ASN A 227 -11.64 2.15 15.73
CA ASN A 227 -11.13 0.81 15.96
C ASN A 227 -12.01 -0.27 15.31
N ASP A 228 -13.33 -0.13 15.39
CA ASP A 228 -14.28 -1.07 14.78
C ASP A 228 -14.22 -1.01 13.25
N VAL A 229 -14.13 0.18 12.66
CA VAL A 229 -13.90 0.40 11.22
C VAL A 229 -12.59 -0.25 10.76
N THR A 230 -11.48 0.02 11.45
CA THR A 230 -10.17 -0.57 11.13
C THR A 230 -10.22 -2.09 11.22
N ARG A 231 -10.86 -2.64 12.26
CA ARG A 231 -11.03 -4.09 12.43
C ARG A 231 -11.90 -4.70 11.33
N GLY A 232 -12.99 -4.04 10.93
CA GLY A 232 -13.87 -4.48 9.85
C GLY A 232 -13.14 -4.56 8.51
N VAL A 233 -12.34 -3.55 8.17
CA VAL A 233 -11.50 -3.56 6.96
C VAL A 233 -10.48 -4.69 7.00
N VAL A 234 -9.80 -4.92 8.13
CA VAL A 234 -8.83 -6.03 8.24
C VAL A 234 -9.52 -7.39 8.10
N ARG A 235 -10.61 -7.62 8.84
CA ARG A 235 -11.41 -8.87 8.77
C ARG A 235 -11.95 -9.13 7.38
N SER A 236 -12.36 -8.08 6.67
CA SER A 236 -12.88 -8.22 5.33
C SER A 236 -11.85 -8.80 4.36
N LEU A 237 -10.57 -8.45 4.50
CA LEU A 237 -9.52 -9.04 3.69
C LEU A 237 -9.32 -10.53 4.04
N CYS A 238 -9.36 -10.90 5.33
CA CYS A 238 -9.32 -12.30 5.76
C CYS A 238 -10.47 -13.10 5.13
N SER A 239 -11.71 -12.61 5.19
CA SER A 239 -12.87 -13.28 4.58
C SER A 239 -12.71 -13.49 3.07
N VAL A 240 -12.20 -12.49 2.34
CA VAL A 240 -11.94 -12.61 0.89
C VAL A 240 -10.87 -13.67 0.61
N LEU A 241 -9.86 -13.79 1.48
CA LEU A 241 -8.75 -14.72 1.32
C LEU A 241 -9.11 -16.17 1.65
N CYS A 242 -9.91 -16.39 2.68
CA CYS A 242 -10.39 -17.70 3.10
C CYS A 242 -11.45 -18.29 2.14
N GLY A 243 -11.95 -17.49 1.21
CA GLY A 243 -13.15 -17.80 0.43
C GLY A 243 -14.37 -17.64 1.35
N ALA A 244 -15.30 -16.78 0.99
CA ALA A 244 -16.52 -16.62 1.75
C ALA A 244 -17.19 -18.00 1.91
N ARG A 245 -17.15 -18.56 3.12
CA ARG A 245 -18.06 -19.63 3.52
C ARG A 245 -19.44 -18.99 3.55
N ARG A 246 -20.14 -19.02 2.44
CA ARG A 246 -21.59 -18.90 2.38
C ARG A 246 -22.09 -20.03 1.51
#